data_AF-A0A366E7K2-F1
#
_entry.id   AF-A0A366E7K2-F1
#
_cell.length_a   1.000
_cell.length_b   1.000
_cell.length_c   1.000
_cell.angle_alpha   90.00
_cell.angle_beta   90.00
_cell.angle_gamma   90.00
#
_symmetry.space_group_name_H-M   'P 1'
#
loop_
_entity.id
_entity.type
_entity.pdbx_description
1 polymer ?
#
loop_
_entity_poly.entity_id
_entity_poly.type
_entity_poly.pdbx_seq_one_letter_code
_entity_poly.pdbx_strand_id
1 'polypeptide(L)'
;MMMIIIGMALVTIVPRFIPVFIVDRIQFPEWINQWLNVIPYAALGALIFPGVLTVIPERPWIGFVGGLVAVLLAIFRVQTILIVAIASGVIFLLA
;
A
#
# COMPACT_ATOMS: atom_id res chain seq x y z
N MET A 1 23.99 -21.55 10.00
CA MET A 1 23.55 -20.21 9.52
C MET A 1 23.57 -20.09 8.00
N MET A 2 24.74 -20.19 7.34
CA MET A 2 24.86 -19.94 5.89
C MET A 2 23.93 -20.81 5.02
N MET A 3 23.82 -22.11 5.35
CA MET A 3 22.97 -23.05 4.60
C MET A 3 21.47 -22.77 4.72
N ILE A 4 21.02 -22.21 5.86
CA ILE A 4 19.62 -21.80 6.07
C ILE A 4 19.32 -20.53 5.27
N ILE A 5 20.26 -19.58 5.23
CA ILE A 5 20.14 -18.34 4.44
C ILE A 5 20.05 -18.69 2.96
N ILE A 6 20.92 -19.57 2.47
CA ILE A 6 20.89 -20.04 1.07
C ILE A 6 19.60 -20.81 0.78
N GLY A 7 19.15 -21.67 1.70
CA GLY A 7 17.90 -22.41 1.58
C GLY A 7 16.67 -21.49 1.50
N MET A 8 16.55 -20.50 2.39
CA MET A 8 15.46 -19.52 2.34
C MET A 8 15.52 -18.64 1.10
N ALA A 9 16.71 -18.23 0.67
CA ALA A 9 16.89 -17.45 -0.55
C ALA A 9 16.37 -18.23 -1.77
N LEU A 10 16.73 -19.51 -1.90
CA LEU A 10 16.25 -20.38 -2.97
C LEU A 10 14.72 -20.52 -2.94
N VAL A 11 14.15 -20.86 -1.79
CA VAL A 11 12.69 -21.06 -1.63
C VAL A 11 11.89 -19.77 -1.84
N THR A 12 12.47 -18.59 -1.63
CA THR A 12 11.78 -17.31 -1.86
C THR A 12 11.91 -16.85 -3.32
N ILE A 13 13.08 -17.06 -3.93
CA ILE A 13 13.35 -16.65 -5.32
C ILE A 13 12.55 -17.51 -6.31
N VAL A 14 12.53 -18.83 -6.13
CA VAL A 14 11.84 -19.75 -7.04
C VAL A 14 10.37 -19.33 -7.30
N PRO A 15 9.50 -19.20 -6.28
CA PRO A 15 8.11 -18.79 -6.47
C PRO A 15 7.95 -17.30 -6.82
N ARG A 16 8.98 -16.44 -6.67
CA ARG A 16 8.90 -15.02 -7.04
C ARG A 16 9.24 -14.79 -8.51
N PHE A 17 10.17 -15.56 -9.06
CA PHE A 17 10.54 -15.48 -10.47
C PHE A 17 9.59 -16.25 -11.38
N ILE A 18 9.02 -17.37 -10.91
CA ILE A 18 8.03 -18.16 -11.68
C ILE A 18 6.85 -17.30 -12.20
N PRO A 19 6.16 -16.48 -11.37
CA PRO A 19 5.07 -15.63 -11.84
C PRO A 19 5.53 -14.61 -12.87
N VAL A 20 6.70 -14.01 -12.69
CA VAL A 20 7.22 -12.98 -13.62
C VAL A 20 7.38 -13.55 -15.03
N PHE A 21 7.95 -14.75 -15.16
CA PHE A 21 8.14 -15.36 -16.47
C PHE A 21 6.88 -15.96 -17.08
N ILE A 22 5.92 -16.39 -16.26
CA ILE A 22 4.67 -17.01 -16.72
C ILE A 22 3.64 -15.94 -17.12
N VAL A 23 3.53 -14.85 -16.35
CA VAL A 23 2.55 -13.78 -16.57
C VAL A 23 2.76 -13.11 -17.93
N ASP A 24 4.02 -12.92 -18.37
CA ASP A 24 4.31 -12.35 -19.70
C ASP A 24 3.95 -13.27 -20.88
N ARG A 25 3.86 -14.59 -20.64
CA ARG A 25 3.57 -15.61 -21.67
C ARG A 25 2.07 -15.93 -21.77
N ILE A 26 1.30 -15.63 -20.73
CA ILE A 26 -0.15 -15.87 -20.69
C ILE A 26 -0.85 -14.59 -21.16
N GLN A 27 -1.40 -14.62 -22.38
CA GLN A 27 -2.34 -13.58 -22.79
C GLN A 27 -3.66 -13.79 -22.05
N PHE A 28 -3.81 -13.12 -20.91
CA PHE A 28 -5.09 -13.06 -20.23
C PHE A 28 -6.11 -12.37 -21.16
N PRO A 29 -7.34 -12.90 -21.27
CA PRO A 29 -8.40 -12.21 -22.00
C PRO A 29 -8.61 -10.81 -21.39
N GLU A 30 -8.94 -9.82 -22.23
CA GLU A 30 -9.02 -8.40 -21.84
C GLU A 30 -9.85 -8.14 -20.60
N TRP A 31 -10.94 -8.88 -20.40
CA TRP A 31 -11.76 -8.79 -19.19
C TRP A 31 -10.95 -9.14 -17.92
N ILE A 32 -10.16 -10.21 -17.93
CA ILE A 32 -9.34 -10.60 -16.76
C ILE A 32 -8.24 -9.55 -16.52
N ASN A 33 -7.57 -9.07 -17.56
CA ASN A 33 -6.54 -8.03 -17.40
C ASN A 33 -7.10 -6.75 -16.78
N GLN A 34 -8.29 -6.30 -17.20
CA GLN A 34 -8.96 -5.14 -16.60
C GLN A 34 -9.30 -5.39 -15.13
N TRP A 35 -9.80 -6.57 -14.77
CA TRP A 35 -10.08 -6.93 -13.39
C TRP A 35 -8.82 -7.01 -12.52
N LEU A 36 -7.76 -7.66 -13.01
CA LEU A 36 -6.48 -7.78 -12.31
C LEU A 36 -5.86 -6.42 -12.01
N ASN A 37 -5.99 -5.45 -12.92
CA ASN A 37 -5.52 -4.08 -12.70
C ASN A 37 -6.25 -3.35 -11.57
N VAL A 38 -7.49 -3.73 -11.24
CA VAL A 38 -8.28 -3.12 -10.15
C VAL A 38 -7.92 -3.71 -8.79
N ILE A 39 -7.44 -4.96 -8.74
CA ILE A 39 -7.11 -5.65 -7.48
C ILE A 39 -6.10 -4.88 -6.62
N PRO A 40 -4.96 -4.37 -7.15
CA PRO A 40 -4.01 -3.59 -6.35
C PRO A 40 -4.63 -2.34 -5.73
N TYR A 41 -5.44 -1.60 -6.49
CA TYR A 41 -6.10 -0.39 -5.99
C TYR A 41 -7.12 -0.72 -4.90
N ALA A 42 -7.89 -1.79 -5.07
CA ALA A 42 -8.84 -2.26 -4.05
C ALA A 42 -8.11 -2.71 -2.77
N ALA A 43 -7.01 -3.45 -2.92
CA ALA A 43 -6.19 -3.90 -1.78
C ALA A 43 -5.55 -2.72 -1.04
N LEU A 44 -4.97 -1.74 -1.76
CA LEU A 44 -4.42 -0.53 -1.16
C LEU A 44 -5.50 0.26 -0.43
N GLY A 45 -6.68 0.44 -1.03
CA GLY A 45 -7.80 1.11 -0.38
C GLY A 45 -8.27 0.38 0.89
N ALA A 46 -8.42 -0.94 0.81
CA ALA A 46 -8.84 -1.79 1.92
C ALA A 46 -7.81 -1.85 3.07
N LEU A 47 -6.52 -1.61 2.79
CA LEU A 47 -5.47 -1.54 3.80
C LEU A 47 -5.33 -0.12 4.39
N ILE A 48 -5.37 0.90 3.54
CA ILE A 48 -5.14 2.30 3.95
C ILE A 48 -6.33 2.83 4.75
N PHE A 49 -7.55 2.55 4.33
CA PHE A 49 -8.76 3.08 5.00
C PHE A 49 -8.84 2.70 6.48
N PRO A 50 -8.76 1.41 6.87
CA PRO A 50 -8.67 1.05 8.29
C PRO A 50 -7.37 1.54 8.91
N GLY A 51 -6.23 1.46 8.20
CA GLY A 51 -4.93 1.89 8.72
C GLY A 51 -4.90 3.35 9.19
N VAL A 52 -5.62 4.25 8.51
CA VAL A 52 -5.74 5.67 8.89
C VAL A 52 -6.71 5.88 10.05
N LEU A 53 -7.78 5.08 10.15
CA LEU A 53 -8.79 5.22 11.20
C LEU A 53 -8.35 4.59 12.53
N THR A 54 -7.50 3.56 12.50
CA THR A 54 -7.05 2.82 13.70
C THR A 54 -5.71 3.30 14.26
N VAL A 55 -5.23 4.49 13.87
CA VAL A 55 -3.95 5.05 14.36
C VAL A 55 -3.98 5.26 15.88
N ILE A 56 -5.11 5.76 16.41
CA ILE A 56 -5.32 5.95 17.85
C ILE A 56 -6.68 5.32 18.21
N PRO A 57 -6.69 4.13 18.84
CA PRO A 57 -7.93 3.40 19.13
C PRO A 57 -8.95 4.20 19.96
N GLU A 58 -8.47 5.06 20.86
CA GLU A 58 -9.31 5.89 21.73
C GLU A 58 -9.94 7.10 21.02
N ARG A 59 -9.35 7.54 19.89
CA ARG A 59 -9.74 8.77 19.19
C ARG A 59 -9.65 8.62 17.66
N PRO A 60 -10.56 7.85 17.02
CA PRO A 60 -10.55 7.64 15.56
C PRO A 60 -10.72 8.92 14.73
N TRP A 61 -11.32 9.97 15.32
CA TRP A 61 -11.52 11.27 14.68
C TRP A 61 -10.19 11.95 14.33
N ILE A 62 -9.11 11.71 15.07
CA ILE A 62 -7.78 12.26 14.78
C ILE A 62 -7.23 11.66 13.49
N GLY A 63 -7.37 10.34 13.32
CA GLY A 63 -7.01 9.64 12.10
C GLY A 63 -7.82 10.13 10.90
N PHE A 64 -9.12 10.35 11.08
CA PHE A 64 -9.98 10.91 10.04
C PHE A 64 -9.53 12.32 9.60
N VAL A 65 -9.19 13.20 10.54
CA VAL A 65 -8.69 14.56 10.24
C VAL A 65 -7.35 14.49 9.50
N GLY A 66 -6.41 13.67 9.97
CA GLY A 66 -5.12 13.48 9.30
C GLY A 66 -5.26 12.93 7.89
N GLY A 67 -6.17 11.96 7.69
CA GLY A 67 -6.53 11.42 6.38
C GLY A 67 -7.16 12.47 5.47
N LEU A 68 -8.08 13.29 5.98
CA LEU A 68 -8.72 14.36 5.23
C LEU A 68 -7.70 15.40 4.77
N VAL A 69 -6.78 15.80 5.65
CA VAL A 69 -5.67 16.71 5.31
C VAL A 69 -4.78 16.10 4.23
N ALA A 70 -4.43 14.83 4.33
CA ALA A 70 -3.64 14.14 3.31
C ALA A 70 -4.34 14.12 1.95
N VAL A 71 -5.65 13.84 1.92
CA VAL A 71 -6.48 13.84 0.70
C VAL A 71 -6.55 15.23 0.09
N LEU A 72 -6.80 16.26 0.90
CA LEU A 72 -6.84 17.64 0.42
C LEU A 72 -5.51 18.05 -0.22
N LEU A 73 -4.37 17.80 0.46
CA LEU A 73 -3.05 18.12 -0.07
C LEU A 73 -2.70 17.31 -1.33
N ALA A 74 -3.17 16.07 -1.43
CA ALA A 74 -3.00 15.24 -2.63
C ALA A 74 -3.77 15.79 -3.83
N ILE A 75 -4.99 16.32 -3.62
CA ILE A 75 -5.77 16.97 -4.68
C ILE A 75 -5.04 18.19 -5.24
N PHE A 76 -4.34 18.95 -4.38
CA PHE A 76 -3.52 20.10 -4.80
C PHE A 76 -2.19 19.70 -5.48
N ARG A 77 -1.95 18.41 -5.74
CA ARG A 77 -0.72 17.88 -6.37
C ARG A 77 0.57 18.34 -5.68
N VAL A 78 0.54 18.51 -4.37
CA VAL A 78 1.71 18.83 -3.56
C VAL A 78 2.68 17.64 -3.57
N GLN A 79 3.97 17.88 -3.38
CA GLN A 79 4.97 16.82 -3.28
C GLN A 79 4.59 15.80 -2.20
N THR A 80 4.62 14.50 -2.55
CA THR A 80 4.20 13.41 -1.66
C THR A 80 4.93 13.41 -0.32
N ILE A 81 6.22 13.75 -0.32
CA ILE A 81 7.03 13.90 0.90
C ILE A 81 6.42 14.95 1.84
N LEU A 82 5.99 16.11 1.31
CA LEU A 82 5.35 17.15 2.10
C LEU A 82 3.97 16.72 2.61
N ILE A 83 3.19 16.00 1.79
CA ILE A 83 1.89 15.47 2.21
C ILE A 83 2.04 14.58 3.45
N VAL A 84 2.98 13.64 3.40
CA VAL A 84 3.24 12.72 4.53
C VAL A 84 3.72 13.50 5.75
N ALA A 85 4.69 14.42 5.58
CA ALA A 85 5.21 15.21 6.69
C ALA A 85 4.12 16.05 7.40
N ILE A 86 3.26 16.72 6.62
CA ILE A 86 2.18 17.55 7.17
C ILE A 86 1.10 16.68 7.82
N ALA A 87 0.66 15.60 7.17
CA ALA A 87 -0.37 14.72 7.71
C ALA A 87 0.09 14.05 9.02
N SER A 88 1.32 13.54 9.07
CA SER A 88 1.91 13.00 10.30
C SER A 88 2.08 14.06 11.38
N GLY A 89 2.48 15.28 11.03
CA GLY A 89 2.58 16.40 11.97
C GLY A 89 1.23 16.80 12.57
N VAL A 90 0.17 16.84 11.76
CA VAL A 90 -1.21 17.11 12.22
C VAL A 90 -1.68 16.03 13.19
N ILE A 91 -1.45 14.76 12.87
CA ILE A 91 -1.79 13.64 13.76
C ILE A 91 -1.02 13.76 15.08
N PHE A 92 0.28 14.06 15.04
CA PHE A 92 1.12 14.18 16.23
C PHE A 92 0.72 15.35 17.14
N LEU A 93 0.26 16.47 16.58
CA LEU A 93 -0.21 17.62 17.36
C LEU A 93 -1.60 17.41 18.00
N LEU A 94 -2.42 16.54 17.41
CA LEU A 94 -3.78 16.23 17.86
C LEU A 94 -3.85 15.02 18.81
N ALA A 95 -2.84 14.15 18.78
CA ALA A 95 -2.69 12.97 19.65
C ALA A 95 -2.47 13.38 21.11
#